data_AF-A0A956HF81-F1
#
_entry.id   AF-A0A956HF81-F1
#
_cell.length_a   1.000
_cell.length_b   1.000
_cell.length_c   1.000
_cell.angle_alpha   90.00
_cell.angle_beta   90.00
_cell.angle_gamma   90.00
#
_symmetry.space_group_name_H-M   'P 1'
#
loop_
_entity.id
_entity.type
_entity.pdbx_description
1 polymer ?
#
loop_
_entity_poly.entity_id
_entity_poly.type
_entity_poly.pdbx_seq_one_letter_code
_entity_poly.pdbx_strand_id
1 'polypeptide(L)'
;MARSSSTGTSKAGKGSGSAIASGTVVRGAVSGDEDLDVEGRLEGSLSLAGALHVAEGAAVEADVEARGIEVAGQLSGAVTAGELITIHASAQVTGSLRAPRIAIAEGASFHGIIEMDVELPGELRRPGH
;
A
#
# COMPACT_ATOMS: atom_id res chain seq x y z
N MET A 1 46.71 -10.87 -15.01
CA MET A 1 45.66 -9.84 -14.96
C MET A 1 44.38 -10.45 -15.49
N ALA A 2 43.53 -10.96 -14.60
CA ALA A 2 42.33 -11.73 -14.93
C ALA A 2 41.07 -10.98 -14.45
N ARG A 3 40.23 -10.64 -15.43
CA ARG A 3 38.76 -10.48 -15.47
C ARG A 3 37.96 -10.33 -14.16
N SER A 4 37.16 -9.27 -14.14
CA SER A 4 35.80 -9.23 -13.54
C SER A 4 35.16 -7.89 -13.95
N SER A 5 34.43 -7.71 -15.07
CA SER A 5 33.12 -8.26 -15.49
C SER A 5 31.99 -8.12 -14.48
N SER A 6 31.20 -7.06 -14.67
CA SER A 6 29.73 -7.05 -14.77
C SER A 6 28.90 -7.92 -13.82
N THR A 7 28.03 -7.29 -13.03
CA THR A 7 26.63 -7.70 -12.81
C THR A 7 25.93 -6.45 -12.25
N GLY A 8 25.05 -5.73 -12.95
CA GLY A 8 23.79 -6.23 -13.49
C GLY A 8 22.73 -6.16 -12.39
N THR A 9 22.44 -4.96 -11.85
CA THR A 9 21.32 -4.80 -10.91
C THR A 9 20.04 -5.01 -11.69
N SER A 10 19.50 -6.20 -11.50
CA SER A 10 18.31 -6.75 -12.11
C SER A 10 17.11 -5.85 -11.86
N LYS A 11 16.59 -5.29 -12.95
CA LYS A 11 15.27 -4.67 -13.06
C LYS A 11 14.23 -5.73 -12.70
N ALA A 12 13.76 -5.74 -11.46
CA ALA A 12 12.69 -6.59 -11.00
C ALA A 12 11.34 -6.07 -11.55
N GLY A 13 10.49 -7.00 -11.96
CA GLY A 13 9.05 -6.78 -12.11
C GLY A 13 8.61 -5.91 -13.28
N LYS A 14 8.51 -6.48 -14.48
CA LYS A 14 7.62 -5.96 -15.51
C LYS A 14 6.21 -6.49 -15.20
N GLY A 15 5.54 -5.88 -14.23
CA GLY A 15 4.07 -5.92 -14.15
C GLY A 15 3.52 -4.87 -15.11
N SER A 16 2.37 -5.11 -15.72
CA SER A 16 1.56 -4.06 -16.35
C SER A 16 0.97 -3.13 -15.28
N GLY A 17 1.78 -2.68 -14.33
CA GLY A 17 1.38 -1.75 -13.29
C GLY A 17 1.33 -0.34 -13.87
N SER A 18 0.26 0.39 -13.57
CA SER A 18 0.27 1.83 -13.81
C SER A 18 1.16 2.48 -12.76
N ALA A 19 2.05 3.36 -13.18
CA ALA A 19 2.97 4.05 -12.26
C ALA A 19 2.79 5.57 -12.37
N ILE A 20 2.66 6.23 -11.23
CA ILE A 20 2.65 7.69 -11.14
C ILE A 20 4.09 8.14 -10.86
N ALA A 21 4.72 8.74 -11.86
CA ALA A 21 6.11 9.19 -11.76
C ALA A 21 6.29 10.29 -10.69
N SER A 22 7.48 10.31 -10.10
CA SER A 22 7.95 11.36 -9.21
C SER A 22 7.92 12.72 -9.91
N GLY A 23 6.98 13.59 -9.53
CA GLY A 23 6.74 14.91 -10.15
C GLY A 23 5.37 15.06 -10.80
N THR A 24 4.58 13.99 -10.90
CA THR A 24 3.17 14.07 -11.27
C THR A 24 2.31 14.33 -10.03
N VAL A 25 1.42 15.32 -10.12
CA VAL A 25 0.39 15.59 -9.11
C VAL A 25 -0.95 15.19 -9.71
N VAL A 26 -1.59 14.17 -9.14
CA VAL A 26 -2.91 13.74 -9.56
C VAL A 26 -3.94 14.38 -8.64
N ARG A 27 -4.93 15.07 -9.23
CA ARG A 27 -6.03 15.71 -8.52
C ARG A 27 -7.35 15.19 -9.06
N GLY A 28 -8.13 14.51 -8.22
CA GLY A 28 -9.43 13.96 -8.58
C GLY A 28 -9.59 12.50 -8.21
N ALA A 29 -10.44 11.78 -8.95
CA ALA A 29 -10.71 10.37 -8.74
C ALA A 29 -9.88 9.52 -9.71
N VAL A 30 -9.12 8.57 -9.16
CA VAL A 30 -8.37 7.57 -9.91
C VAL A 30 -9.05 6.22 -9.69
N SER A 31 -9.31 5.49 -10.77
CA SER A 31 -9.82 4.13 -10.70
C SER A 31 -8.99 3.22 -11.59
N GLY A 32 -8.74 2.00 -11.12
CA GLY A 32 -7.96 1.01 -11.85
C GLY A 32 -8.26 -0.41 -11.37
N ASP A 33 -8.04 -1.37 -12.25
CA ASP A 33 -8.26 -2.79 -11.99
C ASP A 33 -6.96 -3.58 -11.85
N GLU A 34 -5.82 -2.99 -12.23
CA GLU A 34 -4.47 -3.52 -12.06
C GLU A 34 -3.77 -2.91 -10.85
N ASP A 35 -2.53 -3.35 -10.62
CA ASP A 35 -1.66 -2.81 -9.59
C ASP A 35 -1.20 -1.38 -9.94
N LEU A 36 -1.05 -0.54 -8.91
CA LEU A 36 -0.62 0.85 -9.07
C LEU A 36 0.58 1.17 -8.19
N ASP A 37 1.62 1.71 -8.80
CA ASP A 37 2.79 2.26 -8.12
C ASP A 37 2.68 3.79 -8.06
N VAL A 38 2.85 4.38 -6.88
CA VAL A 38 2.78 5.83 -6.69
C VAL A 38 4.11 6.35 -6.17
N GLU A 39 4.84 7.08 -7.01
CA GLU A 39 6.07 7.81 -6.67
C GLU A 39 5.85 9.34 -6.57
N GLY A 40 4.65 9.82 -6.93
CA GLY A 40 4.28 11.23 -7.00
C GLY A 40 3.41 11.73 -5.85
N ARG A 41 2.60 12.76 -6.12
CA ARG A 41 1.58 13.28 -5.19
C ARG A 41 0.19 12.97 -5.69
N LEU A 42 -0.68 12.50 -4.81
CA LEU A 42 -2.07 12.20 -5.14
C LEU A 42 -3.00 12.90 -4.15
N GLU A 43 -3.95 13.68 -4.67
CA GLU A 43 -4.96 14.39 -3.89
C GLU A 43 -6.35 14.04 -4.43
N GLY A 44 -7.22 13.43 -3.61
CA GLY A 44 -8.59 13.09 -4.01
C GLY A 44 -9.04 11.70 -3.57
N SER A 45 -9.43 10.85 -4.52
CA SER A 45 -9.84 9.47 -4.23
C SER A 45 -9.19 8.48 -5.19
N LEU A 46 -8.89 7.30 -4.69
CA LEU A 46 -8.24 6.23 -5.42
C LEU A 46 -8.94 4.91 -5.11
N SER A 47 -9.52 4.28 -6.12
CA SER A 47 -10.11 2.94 -6.01
C SER A 47 -9.39 1.96 -6.95
N LEU A 48 -8.79 0.92 -6.38
CA LEU A 48 -8.09 -0.13 -7.10
C LEU A 48 -8.68 -1.50 -6.77
N ALA A 49 -8.87 -2.34 -7.78
CA ALA A 49 -9.18 -3.76 -7.54
C ALA A 49 -7.91 -4.58 -7.20
N GLY A 50 -6.73 -4.07 -7.58
CA GLY A 50 -5.43 -4.69 -7.37
C GLY A 50 -4.71 -4.23 -6.10
N ALA A 51 -3.38 -4.31 -6.12
CA ALA A 51 -2.52 -3.81 -5.06
C ALA A 51 -2.09 -2.36 -5.31
N LEU A 52 -2.01 -1.57 -4.23
CA LEU A 52 -1.41 -0.25 -4.24
C LEU A 52 -0.02 -0.31 -3.61
N HIS A 53 0.99 0.21 -4.30
CA HIS A 53 2.32 0.40 -3.77
C HIS A 53 2.65 1.89 -3.72
N VAL A 54 2.89 2.42 -2.53
CA VAL A 54 3.30 3.83 -2.33
C VAL A 54 4.80 3.86 -2.08
N ALA A 55 5.55 4.40 -3.03
CA ALA A 55 7.01 4.46 -2.96
C ALA A 55 7.52 5.46 -1.91
N GLU A 56 8.80 5.33 -1.57
CA GLU A 56 9.49 6.26 -0.67
C GLU A 56 9.56 7.66 -1.28
N GLY A 57 9.08 8.68 -0.55
CA GLY A 57 9.01 10.06 -1.03
C GLY A 57 7.71 10.45 -1.75
N ALA A 58 6.80 9.50 -1.97
CA ALA A 58 5.45 9.81 -2.44
C ALA A 58 4.58 10.41 -1.31
N ALA A 59 3.63 11.26 -1.67
CA ALA A 59 2.69 11.89 -0.75
C ALA A 59 1.24 11.68 -1.22
N VAL A 60 0.47 10.92 -0.46
CA VAL A 60 -0.92 10.60 -0.80
C VAL A 60 -1.84 11.27 0.21
N GLU A 61 -2.62 12.23 -0.24
CA GLU A 61 -3.67 12.94 0.52
C GLU A 61 -5.04 12.60 -0.06
N ALA A 62 -5.51 11.38 0.18
CA ALA A 62 -6.68 10.85 -0.50
C ALA A 62 -7.37 9.71 0.25
N ASP A 63 -8.63 9.47 -0.13
CA ASP A 63 -9.35 8.25 0.22
C ASP A 63 -8.89 7.12 -0.69
N VAL A 64 -8.22 6.12 -0.12
CA VAL A 64 -7.61 4.99 -0.82
C VAL A 64 -8.42 3.73 -0.54
N GLU A 65 -8.87 3.06 -1.57
CA GLU A 65 -9.51 1.74 -1.51
C GLU A 65 -8.75 0.78 -2.42
N ALA A 66 -8.20 -0.29 -1.86
CA ALA A 66 -7.50 -1.32 -2.64
C ALA A 66 -7.64 -2.70 -2.01
N ARG A 67 -7.22 -3.75 -2.72
CA ARG A 67 -7.22 -5.10 -2.14
C ARG A 67 -6.03 -5.30 -1.19
N GLY A 68 -4.83 -4.94 -1.64
CA GLY A 68 -3.60 -4.94 -0.86
C GLY A 68 -2.96 -3.55 -0.90
N ILE A 69 -2.37 -3.11 0.21
CA ILE A 69 -1.76 -1.79 0.29
C ILE A 69 -0.37 -1.91 0.92
N GLU A 70 0.63 -1.45 0.20
CA GLU A 70 2.02 -1.35 0.66
C GLU A 70 2.40 0.12 0.72
N VAL A 71 2.81 0.61 1.88
CA VAL A 71 3.16 2.02 2.09
C VAL A 71 4.61 2.14 2.52
N ALA A 72 5.43 2.82 1.72
CA ALA A 72 6.81 3.21 2.05
C ALA A 72 7.02 4.74 2.13
N GLY A 73 6.02 5.53 1.75
CA GLY A 73 6.04 7.00 1.75
C GLY A 73 5.14 7.66 2.81
N GLN A 74 4.64 8.86 2.49
CA GLN A 74 3.70 9.59 3.33
C GLN A 74 2.27 9.37 2.85
N LEU A 75 1.38 9.00 3.75
CA LEU A 75 -0.03 8.81 3.49
C LEU A 75 -0.86 9.56 4.53
N SER A 76 -1.79 10.38 4.07
CA SER A 76 -2.77 11.09 4.89
C SER A 76 -4.17 10.91 4.32
N GLY A 77 -5.10 10.32 5.09
CA GLY A 77 -6.47 10.12 4.62
C GLY A 77 -7.13 8.86 5.18
N ALA A 78 -8.24 8.44 4.57
CA ALA A 78 -8.85 7.16 4.87
C ALA A 78 -8.29 6.08 3.94
N VAL A 79 -7.78 5.00 4.52
CA VAL A 79 -7.24 3.86 3.79
C VAL A 79 -8.11 2.66 4.06
N THR A 80 -8.60 2.02 3.02
CA THR A 80 -9.41 0.81 3.09
C THR A 80 -8.71 -0.29 2.29
N ALA A 81 -8.24 -1.34 2.96
CA ALA A 81 -7.72 -2.52 2.30
C ALA A 81 -8.64 -3.72 2.49
N GLY A 82 -8.86 -4.48 1.42
CA GLY A 82 -9.66 -5.70 1.45
C GLY A 82 -8.98 -6.89 2.14
N GLU A 83 -7.65 -6.96 2.14
CA GLU A 83 -6.92 -8.14 2.66
C GLU A 83 -5.78 -7.77 3.62
N LEU A 84 -4.80 -6.98 3.16
CA LEU A 84 -3.58 -6.71 3.92
C LEU A 84 -3.09 -5.29 3.68
N ILE A 85 -2.74 -4.61 4.77
CA ILE A 85 -1.94 -3.39 4.75
C ILE A 85 -0.55 -3.70 5.28
N THR A 86 0.48 -3.34 4.53
CA THR A 86 1.88 -3.43 4.92
C THR A 86 2.46 -2.03 4.99
N ILE A 87 2.88 -1.61 6.18
CA ILE A 87 3.54 -0.32 6.40
C ILE A 87 5.03 -0.59 6.54
N HIS A 88 5.84 -0.04 5.63
CA HIS A 88 7.30 -0.17 5.63
C HIS A 88 7.95 0.80 6.63
N ALA A 89 9.21 0.53 6.97
CA ALA A 89 9.98 1.23 8.00
C ALA A 89 10.10 2.76 7.80
N SER A 90 10.07 3.25 6.56
CA SER A 90 10.15 4.68 6.23
C SER A 90 8.80 5.39 6.15
N ALA A 91 7.70 4.66 6.29
CA ALA A 91 6.39 5.20 6.03
C ALA A 91 5.83 6.03 7.18
N GLN A 92 5.12 7.11 6.82
CA GLN A 92 4.38 7.95 7.74
C GLN A 92 2.91 7.95 7.34
N VAL A 93 2.07 7.38 8.19
CA VAL A 93 0.63 7.27 7.91
C VAL A 93 -0.14 8.05 8.95
N THR A 94 -1.00 8.97 8.50
CA THR A 94 -1.87 9.78 9.37
C THR A 94 -3.33 9.65 8.93
N GLY A 95 -4.21 9.18 9.80
CA GLY A 95 -5.64 9.07 9.48
C GLY A 95 -6.29 7.77 9.93
N SER A 96 -7.30 7.33 9.20
CA SER A 96 -8.07 6.12 9.50
C SER A 96 -7.67 4.98 8.56
N LEU A 97 -7.13 3.88 9.10
CA LEU A 97 -6.87 2.65 8.32
C LEU A 97 -7.93 1.61 8.64
N ARG A 98 -8.51 1.01 7.62
CA ARG A 98 -9.47 -0.08 7.70
C ARG A 98 -8.95 -1.28 6.93
N ALA A 99 -8.70 -2.40 7.62
CA ALA A 99 -8.27 -3.64 6.96
C ALA A 99 -8.40 -4.86 7.88
N PRO A 100 -8.63 -6.07 7.33
CA PRO A 100 -8.66 -7.29 8.13
C PRO A 100 -7.29 -7.68 8.70
N ARG A 101 -6.19 -7.34 8.01
CA ARG A 101 -4.82 -7.60 8.47
C ARG A 101 -3.94 -6.37 8.25
N ILE A 102 -3.09 -6.07 9.23
CA ILE A 102 -2.12 -4.98 9.16
C ILE A 102 -0.77 -5.47 9.66
N ALA A 103 0.26 -5.29 8.85
CA ALA A 103 1.66 -5.53 9.18
C ALA A 103 2.39 -4.19 9.23
N ILE A 104 3.07 -3.91 10.33
CA ILE A 104 3.83 -2.68 10.54
C ILE A 104 5.29 -3.06 10.74
N ALA A 105 6.17 -2.57 9.87
CA ALA A 105 7.60 -2.78 9.98
C ALA A 105 8.22 -1.86 11.05
N GLU A 106 9.34 -2.28 11.63
CA GLU A 106 10.05 -1.49 12.63
C GLU A 106 10.59 -0.20 12.01
N GLY A 107 10.23 0.94 12.59
CA GLY A 107 10.59 2.29 12.10
C GLY A 107 9.40 3.08 11.52
N ALA A 108 8.31 2.39 11.17
CA ALA A 108 7.11 3.03 10.65
C ALA A 108 6.45 3.93 11.70
N SER A 109 5.97 5.10 11.27
CA SER A 109 5.21 6.02 12.12
C SER A 109 3.76 6.06 11.69
N PHE A 110 2.86 5.61 12.56
CA PHE A 110 1.43 5.70 12.33
C PHE A 110 0.76 6.58 13.39
N HIS A 111 -0.12 7.47 12.95
CA HIS A 111 -0.91 8.33 13.82
C HIS A 111 -2.39 8.36 13.39
N GLY A 112 -3.28 7.83 14.23
CA GLY A 112 -4.72 7.91 13.99
C GLY A 112 -5.47 6.70 14.49
N ILE A 113 -6.51 6.30 13.76
CA ILE A 113 -7.43 5.23 14.14
C ILE A 113 -7.23 4.04 13.21
N ILE A 114 -7.17 2.85 13.79
CA ILE A 114 -7.16 1.59 13.04
C ILE A 114 -8.47 0.86 13.32
N GLU A 115 -9.19 0.52 12.26
CA GLU A 115 -10.38 -0.31 12.30
C GLU A 115 -10.08 -1.64 11.63
N MET A 116 -9.92 -2.69 12.43
CA MET A 116 -9.70 -4.03 11.89
C MET A 116 -11.02 -4.75 11.67
N ASP A 117 -11.39 -4.96 10.41
CA ASP A 117 -12.55 -5.77 10.06
C ASP A 117 -12.15 -7.24 10.06
N VAL A 118 -12.01 -7.81 11.25
CA VAL A 118 -11.60 -9.21 11.41
C VAL A 118 -12.82 -10.08 11.23
N GLU A 119 -12.93 -10.72 10.06
CA GLU A 119 -13.84 -11.85 9.92
C GLU A 119 -13.29 -13.01 10.74
N LEU A 120 -13.83 -13.19 11.96
CA LEU A 120 -13.45 -14.25 12.88
C LEU A 120 -13.66 -15.61 12.20
N PRO A 121 -12.63 -16.46 12.04
CA PRO A 121 -12.82 -17.80 11.52
C PRO A 121 -13.74 -18.60 12.46
N GLY A 122 -14.80 -19.18 11.89
CA GLY A 122 -15.93 -19.82 12.60
C GLY A 122 -15.61 -21.12 13.36
N GLU A 123 -14.37 -21.34 13.80
CA GLU A 123 -13.93 -22.59 14.44
C GLU A 123 -14.04 -22.57 15.97
N LEU A 124 -15.24 -22.29 16.46
CA LEU A 124 -15.68 -22.71 17.81
C LEU A 124 -17.06 -23.34 17.78
N ARG A 125 -17.41 -24.01 16.67
CA ARG A 125 -18.44 -25.05 16.69
C ARG A 125 -17.79 -26.36 17.12
N ARG A 126 -17.63 -26.58 18.43
CA ARG A 126 -17.54 -27.96 18.94
C ARG A 126 -18.97 -28.51 19.06
N PRO A 127 -19.43 -29.42 18.18
CA PRO A 127 -20.53 -30.29 18.52
C PRO A 127 -19.99 -31.43 19.39
N GLY A 128 -20.53 -31.58 20.60
CA GLY A 128 -20.33 -32.79 21.39
C GLY A 128 -20.30 -32.56 22.89
N HIS A 129 -21.47 -32.64 23.53
CA HIS A 129 -21.73 -33.63 24.57
C HIS A 129 -23.25 -33.84 24.73
#